data_AF-A0A3L6PYR2-F1
#
_entry.id   AF-A0A3L6PYR2-F1
#
_cell.length_a   1.000
_cell.length_b   1.000
_cell.length_c   1.000
_cell.angle_alpha   90.00
_cell.angle_beta   90.00
_cell.angle_gamma   90.00
#
_symmetry.space_group_name_H-M   'P 1'
#
loop_
_entity.id
_entity.type
_entity.pdbx_description
1 polymer ?
#
loop_
_entity_poly.entity_id
_entity_poly.type
_entity_poly.pdbx_seq_one_letter_code
_entity_poly.pdbx_strand_id
1 'polypeptide(L)' 'MKGKDKHTWIKHTLTPYFDGHLWRKYGQKVIKDAPHPRLYFRCSYREDRHCQASKLVQQVTHDDPPLYEVTYMYEHT' A
#
# COMPACT_ATOMS: atom_id res chain seq x y z
N MET A 1 19.93 12.29 5.16
CA MET A 1 19.06 12.20 3.96
C MET A 1 18.61 10.75 3.84
N LYS A 2 17.32 10.45 4.04
CA LYS A 2 16.83 9.05 4.02
C LYS A 2 16.96 8.50 2.60
N GLY A 3 17.85 7.54 2.41
CA GLY A 3 18.03 6.83 1.14
C GLY A 3 16.69 6.22 0.72
N LYS A 4 16.25 6.51 -0.51
CA LYS A 4 15.08 5.83 -1.07
C LYS A 4 15.50 4.38 -1.33
N ASP A 5 14.94 3.45 -0.57
CA ASP A 5 15.15 2.02 -0.76
C ASP A 5 14.75 1.63 -2.20
N LYS A 6 15.65 0.93 -2.91
CA LYS A 6 15.46 0.52 -4.32
C LYS A 6 14.27 -0.42 -4.55
N HIS A 7 13.63 -0.89 -3.49
CA HIS A 7 12.52 -1.85 -3.52
C HIS A 7 11.15 -1.19 -3.30
N THR A 8 11.08 0.14 -3.32
CA THR A 8 9.87 0.88 -2.98
C THR A 8 9.47 1.80 -4.13
N TRP A 9 8.23 1.71 -4.60
CA TRP A 9 7.67 2.62 -5.60
C TRP A 9 6.26 3.07 -5.23
N ILE A 10 5.90 4.25 -5.71
CA ILE A 10 4.63 4.91 -5.39
C ILE A 10 3.79 4.99 -6.66
N LYS A 11 2.49 4.72 -6.54
CA LYS A 11 1.50 4.87 -7.59
C LYS A 11 0.28 5.61 -7.07
N HIS A 12 -0.19 6.61 -7.81
CA HIS A 12 -1.50 7.22 -7.59
C HIS A 12 -2.57 6.50 -8.41
N THR A 13 -3.70 6.16 -7.80
CA THR A 13 -4.78 5.41 -8.47
C THR A 13 -6.12 5.63 -7.79
N LEU A 14 -7.21 5.55 -8.56
CA LEU A 14 -8.59 5.52 -8.05
C LEU A 14 -9.00 4.11 -7.57
N THR A 15 -8.23 3.07 -7.95
CA THR A 15 -8.56 1.65 -7.75
C THR A 15 -7.41 0.92 -7.03
N PRO A 16 -7.11 1.23 -5.76
CA PRO A 16 -5.92 0.74 -5.06
C PRO A 16 -5.93 -0.77 -4.76
N TYR A 17 -7.06 -1.45 -4.97
CA TYR A 17 -7.24 -2.87 -4.67
C TYR A 17 -7.24 -3.78 -5.90
N PHE A 18 -7.27 -3.22 -7.12
CA PHE A 18 -7.38 -3.98 -8.37
C PHE A 18 -6.04 -4.03 -9.11
N ASP A 19 -4.98 -4.48 -8.43
CA ASP A 19 -3.61 -4.56 -8.96
C ASP A 19 -3.17 -5.99 -9.33
N GLY A 20 -4.11 -6.93 -9.37
CA GLY A 20 -3.86 -8.33 -9.76
C GLY A 20 -3.27 -9.22 -8.66
N HIS A 21 -3.01 -8.68 -7.47
CA HIS A 21 -2.40 -9.44 -6.39
C HIS A 21 -3.36 -9.64 -5.21
N LEU A 22 -3.20 -10.78 -4.53
CA LEU A 22 -4.00 -11.11 -3.36
C LEU A 22 -3.39 -10.50 -2.10
N TRP A 23 -4.03 -9.48 -1.54
CA TRP A 23 -3.54 -8.76 -0.36
C TRP A 23 -4.33 -9.09 0.91
N ARG A 24 -3.62 -9.19 2.04
CA ARG A 24 -4.21 -9.27 3.38
C ARG A 24 -3.88 -8.02 4.18
N LYS A 25 -4.92 -7.32 4.68
CA LYS A 25 -4.74 -6.22 5.63
C LYS A 25 -4.19 -6.78 6.94
N TYR A 26 -3.10 -6.20 7.43
CA TYR A 26 -2.50 -6.60 8.71
C TYR A 26 -2.44 -5.45 9.73
N GLY A 27 -2.72 -4.23 9.29
CA GLY A 27 -2.70 -3.07 10.17
C GLY A 27 -3.37 -1.84 9.58
N GLN A 28 -3.62 -0.88 10.46
CA GLN A 28 -4.12 0.45 10.12
C GLN A 28 -3.52 1.44 11.11
N LYS A 29 -3.18 2.65 10.63
CA LYS A 29 -2.66 3.72 11.47
C LYS A 29 -3.35 5.04 11.13
N VAL A 30 -3.89 5.72 12.15
CA VAL A 30 -4.29 7.12 12.02
C VAL A 30 -3.04 7.96 11.84
N ILE A 31 -2.98 8.75 10.77
CA ILE A 31 -1.83 9.59 10.47
C ILE A 31 -2.15 11.01 10.94
N LYS A 32 -1.24 11.59 11.73
CA LYS A 32 -1.36 12.98 12.18
C LYS A 32 -1.46 13.88 10.95
N ASP A 33 -2.41 14.81 10.98
CA ASP A 33 -2.68 15.78 9.92
C ASP A 33 -3.19 15.16 8.59
N ALA A 34 -3.50 13.85 8.57
CA ALA A 34 -4.20 13.22 7.45
C ALA A 34 -5.68 12.98 7.82
N PRO A 35 -6.61 13.26 6.91
CA PRO A 35 -8.04 13.07 7.14
C PRO A 35 -8.45 11.59 7.19
N HIS A 36 -7.66 10.72 6.55
CA HIS A 36 -7.94 9.31 6.39
C HIS A 36 -6.80 8.46 6.94
N PRO A 37 -7.10 7.29 7.55
CA PRO A 37 -6.07 6.42 8.08
C PRO A 37 -5.25 5.77 6.95
N ARG A 38 -3.99 5.46 7.25
CA ARG A 38 -3.14 4.62 6.39
C ARG A 38 -3.45 3.16 6.63
N LEU A 39 -3.65 2.41 5.54
CA LEU A 39 -3.90 0.97 5.57
C LEU A 39 -2.64 0.20 5.17
N TYR A 40 -2.38 -0.90 5.87
CA TYR A 40 -1.18 -1.72 5.70
C TYR A 40 -1.56 -3.12 5.23
N PHE A 41 -0.97 -3.54 4.11
CA PHE A 41 -1.24 -4.82 3.46
C PHE A 41 0.05 -5.61 3.24
N ARG A 42 -0.08 -6.93 3.35
CA ARG A 42 0.96 -7.91 2.99
C ARG A 42 0.42 -8.88 1.96
N CYS A 43 1.28 -9.44 1.12
CA CYS A 43 0.90 -10.50 0.20
C CYS A 43 0.24 -11.65 0.98
N SER A 44 -0.84 -12.21 0.43
CA SER A 44 -1.51 -13.36 1.05
C SER A 44 -0.57 -14.57 1.13
N TYR A 45 0.26 -14.78 0.10
CA TYR A 45 1.21 -15.88 0.05
C TYR A 45 2.50 -15.64 0.85
N ARG A 46 2.50 -14.71 1.81
CA ARG A 46 3.69 -14.41 2.62
C ARG A 46 4.18 -15.62 3.41
N GLU A 47 3.28 -16.38 4.02
CA GLU A 47 3.68 -17.55 4.82
C GLU A 47 3.94 -18.78 3.93
N ASP A 48 3.12 -19.00 2.89
CA ASP A 48 3.20 -20.20 2.04
C ASP A 48 4.32 -20.15 0.99
N ARG A 49 4.68 -18.96 0.50
CA ARG A 49 5.66 -18.75 -0.58
C ARG A 49 6.78 -17.79 -0.20
N HIS A 50 6.86 -17.38 1.07
CA HIS A 50 7.80 -16.37 1.56
C HIS A 50 7.78 -15.06 0.77
N CYS A 51 6.65 -14.72 0.13
CA CYS A 51 6.52 -13.51 -0.66
C CYS A 51 6.55 -12.27 0.25
N GLN A 52 7.57 -11.42 0.09
CA GLN A 52 7.80 -10.24 0.92
C GLN A 52 7.04 -8.99 0.46
N ALA A 53 6.34 -9.07 -0.68
CA ALA A 53 5.56 -7.96 -1.21
C ALA A 53 4.56 -7.42 -0.17
N SER A 54 4.60 -6.11 0.02
CA SER A 54 3.74 -5.36 0.93
C SER A 54 3.31 -4.06 0.27
N LYS A 55 2.15 -3.54 0.66
CA LYS A 55 1.71 -2.22 0.21
C LYS A 55 1.06 -1.40 1.31
N LEU A 56 1.20 -0.09 1.20
CA LEU A 56 0.52 0.90 2.01
C LEU A 56 -0.50 1.61 1.12
N VAL A 57 -1.70 1.82 1.63
CA VAL A 57 -2.74 2.59 0.92
C VAL A 57 -3.10 3.80 1.77
N GLN A 58 -2.97 4.99 1.20
CA GLN A 58 -3.35 6.25 1.81
C GLN A 58 -4.30 6.99 0.87
N GLN A 59 -5.50 7.33 1.34
CA GLN A 59 -6.37 8.24 0.61
C GLN A 59 -5.80 9.67 0.72
N VAL A 60 -5.67 10.34 -0.42
CA VAL A 60 -5.05 11.68 -0.52
C VAL A 60 -6.04 12.79 -0.83
N THR A 61 -7.18 12.48 -1.45
CA THR A 61 -8.25 13.45 -1.71
C THR A 61 -9.57 13.09 -1.02
N HIS A 62 -10.44 14.08 -0.85
CA HIS A 62 -11.82 13.91 -0.39
C HIS A 62 -12.84 13.86 -1.53
N ASP A 63 -12.37 13.80 -2.77
CA ASP A 63 -13.21 13.84 -3.96
C ASP A 63 -13.97 12.52 -4.16
N ASP A 64 -14.96 12.55 -5.04
CA ASP A 64 -15.67 11.37 -5.54
C ASP A 64 -15.46 11.24 -7.07
N PRO A 65 -14.70 10.23 -7.55
CA PRO A 65 -14.07 9.16 -6.77
C PRO A 65 -12.79 9.61 -6.05
N PRO A 66 -12.44 8.97 -4.91
CA PRO A 66 -11.25 9.32 -4.14
C PRO A 66 -9.96 8.88 -4.82
N LEU A 67 -8.92 9.73 -4.73
CA LEU A 67 -7.57 9.39 -5.15
C LEU A 67 -6.77 8.77 -4.01
N TYR A 68 -6.03 7.71 -4.32
CA TYR A 68 -5.17 7.00 -3.38
C TYR A 68 -3.71 7.05 -3.81
N GLU A 69 -2.82 7.25 -2.84
CA GLU A 69 -1.40 6.95 -2.95
C GLU A 69 -1.15 5.53 -2.44
N VAL A 70 -0.56 4.70 -3.29
CA VAL A 70 -0.16 3.33 -2.95
C VAL A 70 1.35 3.23 -2.98
N THR A 71 1.95 2.92 -1.83
CA THR A 71 3.38 2.61 -1.73
C THR A 71 3.57 1.11 -1.74
N TYR A 72 4.15 0.57 -2.81
CA TYR A 72 4.54 -0.84 -2.90
C TYR A 72 5.96 -1.01 -2.38
N MET A 73 6.20 -2.11 -1.66
CA MET A 73 7.49 -2.50 -1.09
C MET A 73 7.74 -3.97 -1.41
N TYR A 74 8.90 -4.24 -2.00
CA TYR A 74 9.32 -5.55 -2.54
C TYR A 74 8.45 -6.03 -3.72
N GLU A 75 9.06 -6.80 -4.61
CA GLU A 75 8.37 -7.43 -5.75
C GLU A 75 7.71 -8.75 -5.33
N HIS A 76 6.69 -9.16 -6.07
CA HIS A 76 6.10 -10.49 -5.94
C HIS A 76 7.05 -11.55 -6.50
N THR A 77 7.02 -12.74 -5.89
CA THR A 77 7.83 -13.92 -6.22
C THR A 77 6.99 -15.03 -6.82
#